data_AF-A0A0W0UB94-F1
#
_entry.id   AF-A0A0W0UB94-F1
#
_cell.length_a   1.000
_cell.length_b   1.000
_cell.length_c   1.000
_cell.angle_alpha   90.00
_cell.angle_beta   90.00
_cell.angle_gamma   90.00
#
_symmetry.space_group_name_H-M   'P 1'
#
loop_
_entity.id
_entity.type
_entity.pdbx_description
1 polymer ?
#
loop_
_entity_poly.entity_id
_entity_poly.type
_entity_poly.pdbx_seq_one_letter_code
_entity_poly.pdbx_strand_id
1 'polypeptide(L)'
;MIFCSYTRIDNNSYPELRWLNRFDLVVPLLLAVSLFLAGHFLEKHVPELHTNGWQLLVWGFFISTVLVFHATCSINSLAHQWGKRPFNTADESRNNFWLALITLGEGWHNNHHFYPGSAKQGFYWWQIDITFYLLCLLSYAHVIHGLRPNPSNLRTEK
;
A
#
# COMPACT_ATOMS: atom_id res chain seq x y z
N MET A 1 -11.77 5.57 1.34
CA MET A 1 -11.00 6.84 1.36
C MET A 1 -11.53 7.68 2.52
N ILE A 2 -11.05 7.43 3.74
CA ILE A 2 -11.48 8.12 4.96
C ILE A 2 -10.38 9.11 5.31
N PHE A 3 -10.68 10.40 5.20
CA PHE A 3 -9.80 11.47 5.63
C PHE A 3 -9.86 11.57 7.17
N CYS A 4 -8.86 11.03 7.87
CA CYS A 4 -8.66 11.28 9.28
C CYS A 4 -7.62 12.39 9.48
N SER A 5 -7.97 13.41 10.25
CA SER A 5 -7.14 14.59 10.53
C SER A 5 -5.95 14.25 11.42
N TYR A 6 -4.84 13.83 10.82
CA TYR A 6 -3.51 13.92 11.44
C TYR A 6 -2.67 14.87 10.62
N THR A 7 -2.11 15.92 11.26
CA THR A 7 -1.20 16.94 10.69
C THR A 7 -1.28 17.01 9.18
N ARG A 8 -2.25 17.78 8.66
CA ARG A 8 -2.44 17.98 7.22
C ARG A 8 -1.08 18.36 6.64
N ILE A 9 -0.40 17.39 6.00
CA ILE A 9 0.81 17.67 5.22
C ILE A 9 0.31 18.72 4.22
N ASP A 10 0.78 19.94 4.36
CA ASP A 10 0.37 20.96 3.44
C ASP A 10 0.99 20.56 2.11
N ASN A 11 0.14 20.19 1.15
CA ASN A 11 0.62 19.83 -0.18
C ASN A 11 1.42 20.99 -0.81
N ASN A 12 1.36 22.18 -0.23
CA ASN A 12 2.13 23.36 -0.61
C ASN A 12 3.64 23.28 -0.28
N SER A 13 4.04 22.53 0.75
CA SER A 13 5.47 22.44 1.13
C SER A 13 6.29 21.55 0.21
N TYR A 14 5.67 20.64 -0.53
CA TYR A 14 6.36 19.62 -1.34
C TYR A 14 6.09 19.84 -2.84
N PRO A 15 6.96 20.56 -3.57
CA PRO A 15 6.76 20.86 -4.98
C PRO A 15 6.65 19.60 -5.86
N GLU A 16 7.35 18.53 -5.51
CA GLU A 16 7.32 17.23 -6.19
C GLU A 16 5.94 16.57 -6.12
N LEU A 17 5.25 16.64 -4.97
CA LEU A 17 3.90 16.09 -4.82
C LEU A 17 2.87 16.91 -5.61
N ARG A 18 3.05 18.24 -5.69
CA ARG A 18 2.21 19.10 -6.55
C ARG A 18 2.40 18.79 -8.01
N TRP A 19 3.65 18.60 -8.44
CA TRP A 19 3.93 18.22 -9.82
C TRP A 19 3.30 16.87 -10.16
N LEU A 20 3.48 15.86 -9.30
CA LEU A 20 2.88 14.54 -9.50
C LEU A 20 1.35 14.61 -9.55
N ASN A 21 0.72 15.39 -8.69
CA ASN A 21 -0.73 15.58 -8.70
C ASN A 21 -1.23 16.36 -9.93
N ARG A 22 -0.42 17.23 -10.52
CA ARG A 22 -0.75 17.96 -11.75
C ARG A 22 -0.58 17.10 -13.00
N PHE A 23 0.37 16.17 -12.97
CA PHE A 23 0.79 15.32 -14.07
C PHE A 23 0.66 13.83 -13.70
N ASP A 24 -0.46 13.47 -13.11
CA ASP A 24 -0.78 12.14 -12.59
C ASP A 24 -0.73 11.03 -13.67
N LEU A 25 -0.97 11.39 -14.94
CA LEU A 25 -0.83 10.48 -16.08
C LEU A 25 0.62 10.23 -16.51
N VAL A 26 1.57 11.09 -16.15
CA VAL A 26 2.95 10.95 -16.65
C VAL A 26 3.60 9.68 -16.10
N VAL A 27 3.45 9.39 -14.80
CA VAL A 27 4.08 8.20 -14.19
C VAL A 27 3.51 6.89 -14.75
N PRO A 28 2.17 6.69 -14.85
CA PRO A 28 1.61 5.49 -15.47
C PRO A 28 2.00 5.34 -16.94
N LEU A 29 2.02 6.42 -17.73
CA LEU A 29 2.43 6.35 -19.13
C LEU A 29 3.92 6.00 -19.28
N LEU A 30 4.79 6.60 -18.45
CA LEU A 30 6.20 6.26 -18.43
C LEU A 30 6.43 4.79 -18.06
N LEU A 31 5.68 4.27 -17.10
CA LEU A 31 5.74 2.84 -16.73
C LEU A 31 5.25 1.94 -17.87
N ALA A 32 4.15 2.29 -18.53
CA ALA A 32 3.63 1.52 -19.65
C ALA A 32 4.63 1.47 -20.82
N VAL A 33 5.18 2.63 -21.20
CA VAL A 33 6.20 2.73 -22.26
C VAL A 33 7.47 1.98 -21.86
N SER A 34 7.95 2.11 -20.62
CA SER A 34 9.16 1.42 -20.17
C SER A 34 9.00 -0.09 -20.16
N LEU A 35 7.85 -0.62 -19.73
CA LEU A 35 7.53 -2.06 -19.80
C LEU A 35 7.48 -2.56 -21.24
N PHE A 36 6.87 -1.80 -22.14
CA PHE A 36 6.82 -2.16 -23.56
C PHE A 36 8.22 -2.23 -24.19
N LEU A 37 9.04 -1.20 -23.96
CA LEU A 37 10.41 -1.14 -24.45
C LEU A 37 11.29 -2.21 -23.81
N ALA A 38 11.14 -2.47 -22.51
CA ALA A 38 11.84 -3.53 -21.81
C ALA A 38 11.46 -4.91 -22.38
N GLY A 39 10.19 -5.15 -22.68
CA GLY A 39 9.76 -6.40 -23.29
C GLY A 39 10.35 -6.61 -24.68
N HIS A 40 10.41 -5.57 -25.51
CA HIS A 40 11.07 -5.65 -26.81
C HIS A 40 12.60 -5.83 -26.70
N PHE A 41 13.22 -5.20 -25.69
CA PHE A 41 14.63 -5.38 -25.41
C PHE A 41 14.92 -6.83 -24.99
N LEU A 42 14.10 -7.41 -24.11
CA LEU A 42 14.24 -8.79 -23.64
C LEU A 42 13.98 -9.81 -24.76
N GLU A 43 13.00 -9.56 -25.62
CA GLU A 43 12.74 -10.36 -26.81
C GLU A 43 14.00 -10.51 -27.68
N LYS A 44 14.75 -9.41 -27.85
CA LYS A 44 15.97 -9.38 -28.67
C LYS A 44 17.19 -10.00 -27.98
N HIS A 45 17.38 -9.75 -26.68
CA HIS A 45 18.63 -10.10 -25.99
C HIS A 45 18.54 -11.39 -25.18
N VAL A 46 17.33 -11.80 -24.77
CA VAL A 46 17.07 -12.99 -23.95
C VAL A 46 15.83 -13.73 -24.48
N PRO A 47 15.88 -14.26 -25.71
CA PRO A 47 14.72 -14.88 -26.36
C PRO A 47 14.17 -16.12 -25.61
N GLU A 48 15.00 -16.73 -24.75
CA GLU A 48 14.62 -17.86 -23.88
C GLU A 48 13.49 -17.53 -22.90
N LEU A 49 13.28 -16.25 -22.58
CA LEU A 49 12.17 -15.82 -21.72
C LEU A 49 10.82 -15.87 -22.43
N HIS A 50 10.80 -16.07 -23.76
CA HIS A 50 9.59 -16.13 -24.58
C HIS A 50 8.60 -14.99 -24.28
N THR A 51 9.14 -13.78 -24.10
CA THR A 51 8.38 -12.57 -23.80
C THR A 51 8.59 -11.51 -24.86
N ASN A 52 7.63 -10.59 -24.98
CA ASN A 52 7.70 -9.46 -25.90
C ASN A 52 7.12 -8.18 -25.25
N GLY A 53 7.22 -7.05 -25.97
CA GLY A 53 6.75 -5.75 -25.50
C GLY A 53 5.27 -5.75 -25.09
N TRP A 54 4.39 -6.35 -25.90
CA TRP A 54 2.96 -6.41 -25.60
C TRP A 54 2.65 -7.29 -24.40
N GLN A 55 3.36 -8.41 -24.24
CA GLN A 55 3.18 -9.31 -23.11
C GLN A 55 3.56 -8.62 -21.79
N LEU A 56 4.71 -7.94 -21.75
CA LEU A 56 5.10 -7.18 -20.56
C LEU A 56 4.15 -6.02 -20.27
N LEU A 57 3.66 -5.33 -21.30
CA LEU A 57 2.69 -4.25 -21.13
C LEU A 57 1.35 -4.77 -20.60
N VAL A 58 0.76 -5.81 -21.21
CA VAL A 58 -0.54 -6.34 -20.81
C VAL A 58 -0.49 -6.94 -19.41
N TRP A 59 0.49 -7.79 -19.12
CA TRP A 59 0.58 -8.47 -17.83
C TRP A 59 1.14 -7.55 -16.73
N GLY A 60 2.22 -6.83 -17.02
CA GLY A 60 2.93 -6.00 -16.04
C GLY A 60 2.22 -4.70 -15.72
N PHE A 61 1.46 -4.12 -16.68
CA PHE A 61 0.72 -2.88 -16.46
C PHE A 61 -0.77 -3.13 -16.28
N PHE A 62 -1.49 -3.58 -17.32
CA PHE A 62 -2.96 -3.61 -17.29
C PHE A 62 -3.53 -4.62 -16.30
N ILE A 63 -3.16 -5.90 -16.44
CA ILE A 63 -3.68 -6.97 -15.57
C ILE A 63 -3.24 -6.71 -14.13
N SER A 64 -1.96 -6.42 -13.91
CA SER A 64 -1.43 -6.05 -12.58
C SER A 64 -2.22 -4.90 -11.94
N THR A 65 -2.45 -3.80 -12.66
CA THR A 65 -3.20 -2.64 -12.15
C THR A 65 -4.64 -3.00 -11.81
N VAL A 66 -5.32 -3.76 -12.66
CA VAL A 66 -6.70 -4.23 -12.40
C VAL A 66 -6.73 -5.09 -11.15
N LEU A 67 -5.79 -6.02 -10.97
CA LEU A 67 -5.73 -6.88 -9.78
C LEU A 67 -5.46 -6.08 -8.50
N VAL A 68 -4.49 -5.15 -8.53
CA VAL A 68 -4.20 -4.27 -7.37
C VAL A 68 -5.39 -3.39 -7.03
N PHE A 69 -6.10 -2.86 -8.03
CA PHE A 69 -7.31 -2.08 -7.83
C PHE A 69 -8.41 -2.92 -7.16
N HIS A 70 -8.68 -4.12 -7.65
CA HIS A 70 -9.67 -5.03 -7.05
C HIS A 70 -9.28 -5.42 -5.63
N ALA A 71 -8.01 -5.72 -5.36
CA ALA A 71 -7.53 -6.02 -4.01
C ALA A 71 -7.80 -4.85 -3.05
N THR A 72 -7.44 -3.63 -3.47
CA THR A 72 -7.66 -2.40 -2.68
C THR A 72 -9.14 -2.15 -2.39
N CYS A 73 -10.00 -2.24 -3.41
CA CYS A 73 -11.43 -2.09 -3.24
C CYS A 73 -12.03 -3.19 -2.35
N SER A 74 -11.52 -4.42 -2.48
CA SER A 74 -11.98 -5.56 -1.68
C SER A 74 -11.65 -5.38 -0.20
N ILE A 75 -10.51 -4.78 0.16
CA ILE A 75 -10.22 -4.44 1.57
C ILE A 75 -11.25 -3.47 2.11
N ASN A 76 -11.56 -2.39 1.39
CA ASN A 76 -12.56 -1.41 1.82
C ASN A 76 -13.95 -2.03 2.05
N SER A 77 -14.27 -3.14 1.40
CA SER A 77 -15.54 -3.84 1.58
C SER A 77 -15.44 -4.97 2.62
N LEU A 78 -14.56 -5.94 2.39
CA LEU A 78 -14.43 -7.16 3.21
C LEU A 78 -13.93 -6.85 4.62
N ALA A 79 -13.01 -5.89 4.79
CA ALA A 79 -12.51 -5.52 6.11
C ALA A 79 -13.57 -4.80 6.96
N HIS A 80 -14.70 -4.39 6.40
CA HIS A 80 -15.84 -3.87 7.16
C HIS A 80 -16.91 -4.92 7.46
N GLN A 81 -16.85 -6.09 6.81
CA GLN A 81 -17.85 -7.16 6.94
C GLN A 81 -17.31 -8.39 7.67
N TRP A 82 -16.02 -8.71 7.49
CA TRP A 82 -15.44 -9.97 7.92
C TRP A 82 -14.14 -9.80 8.70
N GLY A 83 -14.18 -10.16 9.98
CA GLY A 83 -13.04 -10.13 10.88
C GLY A 83 -13.43 -9.83 12.33
N LYS A 84 -12.41 -9.48 13.13
CA LYS A 84 -12.56 -9.11 14.55
C LYS A 84 -12.44 -7.60 14.72
N ARG A 85 -13.19 -7.01 15.64
CA ARG A 85 -13.14 -5.59 15.97
C ARG A 85 -12.65 -5.39 17.41
N PRO A 86 -11.33 -5.52 17.68
CA PRO A 86 -10.79 -5.44 19.03
C PRO A 86 -10.74 -4.03 19.63
N PHE A 87 -10.90 -2.99 18.80
CA PHE A 87 -10.90 -1.59 19.22
C PHE A 87 -12.19 -0.89 18.82
N ASN A 88 -12.72 -0.08 19.73
CA ASN A 88 -13.89 0.75 19.44
C ASN A 88 -13.54 1.92 18.49
N THR A 89 -14.13 1.92 17.30
CA THR A 89 -13.99 2.96 16.27
C THR A 89 -15.36 3.55 15.92
N ALA A 90 -15.45 4.64 15.17
CA ALA A 90 -16.75 5.15 14.71
C ALA A 90 -17.40 4.30 13.61
N ASP A 91 -16.66 3.36 13.04
CA ASP A 91 -17.06 2.55 11.89
C ASP A 91 -16.99 1.05 12.15
N GLU A 92 -17.40 0.27 11.15
CA GLU A 92 -17.44 -1.20 11.21
C GLU A 92 -16.12 -1.85 10.77
N SER A 93 -14.98 -1.16 10.85
CA SER A 93 -13.68 -1.71 10.48
C SER A 93 -13.32 -2.94 11.33
N ARG A 94 -12.72 -3.95 10.71
CA ARG A 94 -12.36 -5.25 11.32
C ARG A 94 -10.97 -5.69 10.87
N ASN A 95 -10.26 -6.32 11.80
CA ASN A 95 -9.01 -7.02 11.56
C ASN A 95 -9.26 -8.41 10.99
N ASN A 96 -8.54 -8.75 9.92
CA ASN A 96 -8.58 -10.06 9.29
C ASN A 96 -7.17 -10.49 8.84
N PHE A 97 -6.71 -11.63 9.37
CA PHE A 97 -5.38 -12.17 9.09
C PHE A 97 -5.16 -12.50 7.62
N TRP A 98 -6.14 -13.12 6.95
CA TRP A 98 -6.01 -13.50 5.54
C TRP A 98 -5.95 -12.28 4.63
N LEU A 99 -6.80 -11.29 4.91
CA LEU A 99 -6.75 -10.01 4.21
C LEU A 99 -5.39 -9.34 4.43
N ALA A 100 -4.86 -9.35 5.65
CA ALA A 100 -3.57 -8.74 5.96
C ALA A 100 -2.42 -9.40 5.20
N LEU A 101 -2.44 -10.71 5.03
CA LEU A 101 -1.42 -11.42 4.25
C LEU A 101 -1.46 -11.07 2.76
N ILE A 102 -2.66 -11.04 2.15
CA ILE A 102 -2.84 -10.75 0.72
C ILE A 102 -2.52 -9.28 0.41
N THR A 103 -2.80 -8.38 1.34
CA THR A 103 -2.63 -6.93 1.16
C THR A 103 -1.45 -6.36 1.94
N LEU A 104 -0.52 -7.23 2.32
CA LEU A 104 0.77 -6.87 2.90
C LEU A 104 0.69 -6.08 4.23
N GLY A 105 -0.46 -6.07 4.92
CA GLY A 105 -0.66 -5.39 6.20
C GLY A 105 -2.04 -4.76 6.36
N GLU A 106 -2.68 -4.34 5.25
CA GLU A 106 -3.91 -3.53 5.27
C GLU A 106 -5.11 -4.22 5.90
N GLY A 107 -5.10 -5.56 6.00
CA GLY A 107 -6.13 -6.32 6.70
C GLY A 107 -6.16 -6.11 8.23
N TRP A 108 -5.18 -5.44 8.85
CA TRP A 108 -5.28 -4.92 10.22
C TRP A 108 -6.10 -3.62 10.28
N HIS A 109 -7.24 -3.62 9.61
CA HIS A 109 -8.02 -2.43 9.27
C HIS A 109 -8.62 -1.74 10.50
N ASN A 110 -9.08 -2.50 11.50
CA ASN A 110 -9.58 -1.91 12.74
C ASN A 110 -8.46 -1.24 13.55
N ASN A 111 -7.26 -1.82 13.55
CA ASN A 111 -6.10 -1.17 14.17
C ASN A 111 -5.77 0.15 13.46
N HIS A 112 -5.75 0.14 12.12
CA HIS A 112 -5.49 1.33 11.32
C HIS A 112 -6.52 2.43 11.60
N HIS A 113 -7.80 2.09 11.70
CA HIS A 113 -8.86 3.05 11.99
C HIS A 113 -8.86 3.55 13.44
N PHE A 114 -8.44 2.71 14.38
CA PHE A 114 -8.27 3.12 15.77
C PHE A 114 -7.14 4.14 15.93
N TYR A 115 -6.01 3.94 15.24
CA TYR A 115 -4.88 4.86 15.32
C TYR A 115 -4.21 5.07 13.94
N PRO A 116 -4.79 5.92 13.07
CA PRO A 116 -4.34 6.09 11.68
C PRO A 116 -2.99 6.81 11.56
N GLY A 117 -2.51 7.42 12.64
CA GLY A 117 -1.21 8.10 12.69
C GLY A 117 -0.01 7.17 12.90
N SER A 118 -0.20 5.88 13.18
CA SER A 118 0.91 4.92 13.30
C SER A 118 1.37 4.45 11.93
N ALA A 119 2.68 4.32 11.75
CA ALA A 119 3.27 3.69 10.57
C ALA A 119 3.08 2.16 10.56
N LYS A 120 2.77 1.56 11.72
CA LYS A 120 2.54 0.13 11.89
C LYS A 120 1.04 -0.13 12.06
N GLN A 121 0.47 -0.95 11.18
CA GLN A 121 -0.93 -1.39 11.28
C GLN A 121 -1.06 -2.62 12.19
N GLY A 122 -0.03 -3.48 12.24
CA GLY A 122 0.03 -4.60 13.18
C GLY A 122 0.34 -4.19 14.63
N PHE A 123 -0.63 -4.24 15.53
CA PHE A 123 -0.44 -3.84 16.94
C PHE A 123 0.20 -4.92 17.81
N TYR A 124 -0.10 -6.18 17.53
CA TYR A 124 0.44 -7.31 18.27
C TYR A 124 1.62 -7.95 17.53
N TRP A 125 2.51 -8.64 18.26
CA TRP A 125 3.72 -9.26 17.68
C TRP A 125 3.40 -10.33 16.62
N TRP A 126 2.25 -10.99 16.71
CA TRP A 126 1.78 -12.00 15.75
C TRP A 126 1.06 -11.39 14.54
N GLN A 127 0.76 -10.08 14.56
CA GLN A 127 0.13 -9.39 13.44
C GLN A 127 1.21 -9.01 12.43
N ILE A 128 1.37 -9.87 11.42
CA ILE A 128 2.35 -9.70 10.34
C ILE A 128 1.96 -8.49 9.49
N ASP A 129 2.89 -7.56 9.35
CA ASP A 129 2.73 -6.29 8.61
C ASP A 129 3.95 -6.10 7.72
N ILE A 130 3.83 -6.57 6.47
CA ILE A 130 4.94 -6.63 5.51
C ILE A 130 5.32 -5.20 5.09
N THR A 131 4.33 -4.32 4.90
CA THR A 131 4.54 -2.90 4.60
C THR A 131 5.37 -2.23 5.70
N PHE A 132 5.05 -2.45 6.97
CA PHE A 132 5.85 -1.90 8.08
C PHE A 132 7.28 -2.43 8.10
N TYR A 133 7.50 -3.72 7.80
CA TYR A 133 8.85 -4.28 7.72
C TYR A 133 9.68 -3.65 6.59
N LEU A 134 9.05 -3.37 5.44
CA LEU A 134 9.69 -2.63 4.35
C LEU A 134 10.03 -1.19 4.76
N LEU A 135 9.14 -0.51 5.48
CA LEU A 135 9.41 0.83 6.02
C LEU A 135 10.59 0.80 7.00
N CYS A 136 10.68 -0.20 7.87
CA CYS A 136 11.82 -0.38 8.77
C CYS A 136 13.12 -0.59 7.97
N LEU A 137 13.10 -1.37 6.89
CA LEU A 137 14.27 -1.58 6.03
C LEU A 137 14.70 -0.28 5.33
N LEU A 138 13.75 0.50 4.81
CA LEU A 138 14.02 1.81 4.22
C LEU A 138 14.54 2.81 5.26
N SER A 139 14.04 2.75 6.50
CA SER A 139 14.53 3.59 7.59
C SER A 139 15.93 3.21 8.02
N TYR A 140 16.22 1.91 8.08
CA TYR A 140 17.56 1.40 8.34
C TYR A 140 18.56 1.81 7.24
N ALA A 141 18.11 1.83 5.99
CA ALA A 141 18.88 2.35 4.85
C ALA A 141 18.97 3.89 4.82
N HIS A 142 18.43 4.61 5.81
CA HIS A 142 18.37 6.08 5.88
C HIS A 142 17.64 6.75 4.71
N VAL A 143 16.77 6.03 4.00
CA VAL A 143 15.92 6.59 2.94
C VAL A 143 14.77 7.38 3.56
N ILE A 144 14.24 6.90 4.68
CA ILE A 144 13.17 7.55 5.44
C ILE A 144 13.50 7.66 6.92
N HIS A 145 12.89 8.61 7.60
CA HIS A 145 13.10 8.86 9.03
C HIS A 145 11.75 9.15 9.72
N GLY A 146 11.73 9.04 11.05
CA GLY A 146 10.56 9.47 11.83
C GLY A 146 9.35 8.54 11.75
N LEU A 147 9.56 7.22 11.61
CA LEU A 147 8.48 6.24 11.68
C LEU A 147 7.73 6.36 13.01
N ARG A 148 6.42 6.65 12.93
CA ARG A 148 5.56 6.79 14.11
C ARG A 148 5.20 5.40 14.63
N PRO A 149 5.55 5.05 15.89
CA PRO A 149 5.20 3.76 16.46
C PRO A 149 3.72 3.69 16.84
N ASN A 150 3.28 2.50 17.25
CA ASN A 150 1.99 2.30 17.87
C ASN A 150 1.87 3.06 19.20
N PRO A 151 0.65 3.41 19.63
CA PRO A 151 0.45 4.06 20.93
C PRO A 151 0.92 3.13 22.06
N SER A 152 1.48 3.71 23.13
CA SER A 152 2.00 2.93 24.28
C SER A 152 0.89 2.24 25.08
N ASN A 153 -0.35 2.73 24.98
CA ASN A 153 -1.47 2.36 25.85
C ASN A 153 -2.52 1.44 25.19
N LEU A 154 -2.11 0.60 24.23
CA LEU A 154 -3.01 -0.31 23.48
C LEU A 154 -3.88 -1.22 24.35
N ARG A 155 -3.48 -1.49 25.61
CA ARG A 155 -4.19 -2.41 26.51
C ARG A 155 -5.36 -1.76 27.25
N THR A 156 -5.37 -0.44 27.40
CA THR A 156 -6.39 0.29 28.18
C THR A 156 -7.52 0.85 27.33
N GLU A 157 -7.34 0.94 26.02
CA GLU A 157 -8.27 1.60 25.08
C GLU A 157 -8.96 0.61 24.13
N LYS A 158 -9.44 -0.53 24.64
CA LYS A 158 -10.19 -1.51 23.85
C LYS A 158 -11.65 -1.12 23.69
#